data_AF-A0AA42RVP9-F1
#
_entry.id   AF-A0AA42RVP9-F1
#
_cell.length_a   1.000
_cell.length_b   1.000
_cell.length_c   1.000
_cell.angle_alpha   90.00
_cell.angle_beta   90.00
_cell.angle_gamma   90.00
#
_symmetry.space_group_name_H-M   'P 1'
#
loop_
_entity.id
_entity.type
_entity.pdbx_description
1 polymer ?
#
loop_
_entity_poly.entity_id
_entity_poly.type
_entity_poly.pdbx_seq_one_letter_code
_entity_poly.pdbx_strand_id
1 'polypeptide(L)' 'MTSNLRMQGLQDDLVRNAGELDELSQALDGHARFLRHSIHQADAQAMDEHVDDLRQSACNMRDIARSIEP' A
#
# COMPACT_ATOMS: atom_id res chain seq x y z
N MET A 1 -16.13 -24.25 13.14
CA MET A 1 -15.48 -24.23 11.80
C MET A 1 -15.72 -22.94 11.01
N THR A 2 -16.79 -22.17 11.26
CA THR A 2 -17.08 -20.89 10.58
C THR A 2 -16.11 -19.74 10.91
N SER A 3 -15.50 -19.71 12.11
CA SER A 3 -14.54 -18.66 12.48
C SER A 3 -13.24 -18.71 11.67
N ASN A 4 -12.73 -19.91 11.34
CA ASN A 4 -11.53 -20.07 10.52
C ASN A 4 -11.73 -19.57 9.09
N LEU A 5 -12.92 -19.81 8.51
CA LEU A 5 -13.27 -19.31 7.17
C LEU A 5 -13.38 -17.78 7.13
N ARG A 6 -13.91 -17.16 8.19
CA ARG A 6 -13.97 -15.69 8.29
C ARG A 6 -12.58 -15.07 8.48
N MET A 7 -11.72 -15.69 9.28
CA MET A 7 -10.34 -15.26 9.48
C MET A 7 -9.52 -15.37 8.18
N GLN A 8 -9.69 -16.46 7.42
CA GLN A 8 -9.10 -16.60 6.09
C GLN A 8 -9.60 -15.54 5.11
N GLY A 9 -10.91 -15.29 5.04
CA GLY A 9 -11.44 -14.24 4.16
C GLY A 9 -10.88 -12.84 4.49
N LEU A 10 -10.73 -12.54 5.79
CA LEU A 10 -10.12 -11.27 6.24
C LEU A 10 -8.63 -11.20 5.88
N GLN A 11 -7.90 -12.31 6.04
CA GLN A 11 -6.50 -12.40 5.63
C GLN A 11 -6.34 -12.16 4.12
N ASP A 12 -7.16 -12.82 3.31
CA ASP A 12 -7.15 -12.67 1.85
C ASP A 12 -7.47 -11.23 1.41
N ASP A 13 -8.47 -10.59 2.05
CA ASP A 13 -8.83 -9.20 1.77
C ASP A 13 -7.71 -8.23 2.18
N LEU A 14 -7.03 -8.45 3.31
CA LEU A 14 -5.91 -7.63 3.74
C LEU A 14 -4.71 -7.75 2.78
N VAL A 15 -4.42 -8.97 2.31
CA VAL A 15 -3.36 -9.22 1.33
C VAL A 15 -3.70 -8.56 0.00
N ARG A 16 -4.95 -8.66 -0.46
CA ARG A 16 -5.41 -8.02 -1.70
C ARG A 16 -5.28 -6.50 -1.62
N ASN A 17 -5.79 -5.89 -0.54
CA ASN A 17 -5.71 -4.45 -0.34
C ASN A 17 -4.26 -3.95 -0.25
N ALA A 18 -3.36 -4.73 0.37
CA ALA A 18 -1.93 -4.42 0.39
C ALA A 18 -1.30 -4.44 -1.01
N GLY A 19 -1.72 -5.37 -1.87
CA GLY A 19 -1.30 -5.39 -3.28
C GLY A 19 -1.81 -4.18 -4.06
N GLU A 20 -3.08 -3.82 -3.89
CA GLU A 20 -3.67 -2.63 -4.52
C GLU A 20 -2.95 -1.33 -4.10
N LEU A 21 -2.55 -1.22 -2.83
CA LEU A 21 -1.74 -0.09 -2.35
C LEU A 21 -0.32 -0.07 -2.94
N ASP A 22 0.30 -1.23 -3.16
CA ASP A 22 1.63 -1.30 -3.80
C ASP A 22 1.56 -0.83 -5.27
N GLU A 23 0.50 -1.21 -5.99
CA GLU A 23 0.26 -0.77 -7.37
C GLU A 23 0.02 0.74 -7.43
N LEU A 24 -0.80 1.29 -6.52
CA LEU A 24 -1.03 2.73 -6.41
C LEU A 24 0.28 3.47 -6.12
N SER A 25 1.08 2.94 -5.17
CA SER A 25 2.38 3.50 -4.81
C SER A 25 3.34 3.55 -6.00
N GLN A 26 3.37 2.50 -6.84
CA GLN A 26 4.18 2.51 -8.07
C GLN A 26 3.70 3.53 -9.10
N ALA A 27 2.39 3.70 -9.26
CA ALA A 27 1.84 4.69 -10.17
C ALA A 27 2.16 6.13 -9.72
N LEU A 28 2.07 6.38 -8.41
CA LEU A 28 2.41 7.68 -7.82
C LEU A 28 3.91 7.98 -7.91
N ASP A 29 4.79 6.98 -7.72
CA ASP A 29 6.24 7.10 -7.96
C ASP A 29 6.55 7.57 -9.40
N GLY A 30 5.81 7.03 -10.38
CA GLY A 30 5.92 7.45 -11.78
C GLY A 30 5.55 8.92 -11.97
N HIS A 31 4.48 9.37 -11.31
CA HIS A 31 4.06 10.78 -11.34
C HIS A 31 5.01 11.70 -10.58
N ALA A 32 5.50 11.32 -9.40
CA ALA A 32 6.48 12.10 -8.65
C ALA A 32 7.75 12.32 -9.48
N ARG A 33 8.23 11.28 -10.18
CA ARG A 33 9.34 11.41 -11.14
C ARG A 33 9.02 12.37 -12.26
N PHE A 34 7.82 12.34 -12.84
CA PHE A 34 7.41 13.29 -13.88
C PHE A 34 7.39 14.74 -13.36
N LEU A 35 6.81 14.96 -12.17
CA LEU A 35 6.73 16.27 -11.52
C LEU A 35 8.12 16.82 -11.18
N ARG A 36 9.06 15.96 -10.75
CA ARG A 36 10.44 16.34 -10.43
C ARG A 36 11.24 16.83 -11.63
N HIS A 37 10.94 16.34 -12.83
CA HIS A 37 11.53 16.85 -14.07
C HIS A 37 10.78 18.05 -14.65
N SER A 38 9.67 18.43 -14.01
CA SER A 38 8.88 19.63 -14.33
C SER A 38 9.22 20.76 -13.34
N ILE A 39 8.53 21.89 -13.43
CA ILE A 39 8.69 23.02 -12.48
C ILE A 39 8.08 22.75 -11.09
N HIS A 40 7.46 21.58 -10.90
CA HIS A 40 6.62 21.21 -9.76
C HIS A 40 7.40 20.40 -8.72
N GLN A 41 8.58 20.88 -8.33
CA GLN A 41 9.47 20.14 -7.44
C GLN A 41 8.89 19.96 -6.02
N ALA A 42 8.13 20.94 -5.53
CA ALA A 42 7.44 20.84 -4.23
C ALA A 42 6.35 19.76 -4.25
N ASP A 43 5.59 19.67 -5.34
CA ASP A 43 4.53 18.67 -5.52
C ASP A 43 5.13 17.27 -5.64
N ALA A 44 6.29 17.13 -6.28
CA ALA A 44 7.03 15.87 -6.33
C ALA A 44 7.45 15.39 -4.93
N GLN A 45 7.93 16.31 -4.08
CA GLN A 45 8.36 15.97 -2.72
C GLN A 45 7.18 15.56 -1.83
N ALA A 46 6.06 16.27 -1.90
CA ALA A 46 4.84 15.88 -1.19
C ALA A 46 4.32 14.51 -1.67
N MET A 47 4.46 14.21 -2.97
CA MET A 47 4.07 12.93 -3.53
C MET A 47 4.96 11.78 -3.05
N ASP A 48 6.27 12.00 -2.95
CA ASP A 48 7.22 11.01 -2.40
C ASP A 48 6.85 10.66 -0.94
N GLU A 49 6.50 11.66 -0.11
CA GLU A 49 6.03 11.43 1.27
C GLU A 49 4.75 10.59 1.32
N HIS A 50 3.77 10.89 0.45
CA HIS A 50 2.54 10.12 0.37
C HIS A 50 2.76 8.67 -0.10
N VAL A 51 3.71 8.44 -1.01
CA VAL A 51 4.06 7.09 -1.46
C VAL A 51 4.67 6.27 -0.31
N ASP A 52 5.54 6.88 0.49
CA ASP A 52 6.14 6.18 1.63
C ASP A 52 5.10 5.82 2.70
N ASP A 53 4.14 6.70 2.98
CA ASP A 53 3.02 6.42 3.90
C ASP A 53 2.13 5.27 3.41
N LEU A 54 1.85 5.22 2.10
CA LEU A 54 1.05 4.16 1.49
C LEU A 54 1.78 2.81 1.54
N ARG A 55 3.09 2.80 1.25
CA ARG A 55 3.93 1.60 1.41
C ARG A 55 3.95 1.10 2.84
N GLN A 56 4.09 2.00 3.81
CA GLN A 56 4.05 1.64 5.22
C GLN A 56 2.70 1.03 5.60
N SER A 57 1.60 1.60 5.08
CA SER A 57 0.25 1.07 5.29
C SER A 57 0.09 -0.33 4.69
N ALA A 58 0.62 -0.56 3.48
CA ALA A 58 0.60 -1.86 2.82
C ALA A 58 1.45 -2.92 3.55
N CYS A 59 2.58 -2.52 4.13
CA CYS A 59 3.40 -3.38 5.01
C CYS A 59 2.62 -3.76 6.28
N ASN A 60 2.01 -2.77 6.95
CA ASN A 60 1.23 -3.01 8.16
C ASN A 60 0.05 -3.96 7.90
N MET A 61 -0.67 -3.80 6.79
CA MET A 61 -1.75 -4.71 6.41
C MET A 61 -1.25 -6.15 6.17
N ARG A 62 -0.09 -6.31 5.53
CA ARG A 62 0.55 -7.63 5.34
C ARG A 62 0.96 -8.26 6.67
N ASP A 63 1.50 -7.47 7.59
CA ASP A 63 1.90 -7.97 8.91
C ASP A 63 0.70 -8.37 9.76
N ILE A 64 -0.40 -7.60 9.71
CA ILE A 64 -1.66 -7.97 10.35
C ILE A 64 -2.22 -9.25 9.72
N ALA A 65 -2.24 -9.35 8.38
CA ALA A 65 -2.70 -10.54 7.68
C ALA A 65 -1.90 -11.80 8.06
N ARG A 66 -0.58 -11.66 8.25
CA ARG A 66 0.29 -12.74 8.74
C ARG A 66 0.01 -13.10 10.21
N SER A 67 -0.29 -12.11 11.04
CA SER A 67 -0.63 -12.35 12.46
C SER A 67 -1.97 -13.08 12.66
N ILE A 68 -2.82 -13.08 11.64
CA ILE A 68 -4.11 -13.79 11.60
C ILE A 68 -3.91 -15.29 11.23
N GLU A 69 -2.66 -15.75 10.99
CA GLU A 69 -2.39 -17.18 10.76
C GLU A 69 -2.96 -18.07 11.89
N PRO A 70 -3.60 -19.21 11.53
CA PRO A 70 -4.35 -20.06 12.47
C PRO A 70 -3.48 -20.86 13.45
#